data_AF-A0A7H4Q4R9-F1
#
_entry.id   AF-A0A7H4Q4R9-F1
#
_cell.length_a   1.000
_cell.length_b   1.000
_cell.length_c   1.000
_cell.angle_alpha   90.00
_cell.angle_beta   90.00
_cell.angle_gamma   90.00
#
_symmetry.space_group_name_H-M   'P 1'
#
loop_
_entity.id
_entity.type
_entity.pdbx_description
1 polymer ?
#
loop_
_entity_poly.entity_id
_entity_poly.type
_entity_poly.pdbx_seq_one_letter_code
_entity_poly.pdbx_strand_id
1 'polypeptide(L)'
;MLRGLTGKLKNRVRAGSLHACWLAAAWLPVALAACDAHGPEGETRAGASAATVTVASLAASTPGVPVVPVVHVAAQARAQTRAEVYEQVGKMTALGKQLFFDASLSGSGKLACASCHSPDHGFTPGNALAVQLGGGDMRQQGMRAVPTLKYLQSVPAFTEHFHDSEDEGDESIDAGPTGGLTWDGRVDRGSEQARIPILSTFEMGSTPGKVAAAVKAAPYANEFRAAFGEHIFDDTDATFNAVLQSLETFEQKPETFYPYTSRYDAALAGKVKLSAAELHGLELFNDEKKGNCASCHLSQRARDGSPPQFSDFGLIAIGVPRNRALKVNRDPRFYDLGACGPERTDLKGRDEYCGIFRTPTLRNVALKKRFFHNGIYQSLEEVVRFYAQRDTNPEKFYPVVKGKVQKFDDLPKRYWANLNTEPPFDRKPGDAPALDEAEIKDVVAFLNTLTDGYQPAAH
;
A
#
# COMPACT_ATOMS: atom_id res chain seq x y z
N MET A 1 42.61 -47.67 -46.19
CA MET A 1 42.26 -46.64 -47.21
C MET A 1 42.38 -45.25 -46.57
N LEU A 2 42.50 -44.22 -47.40
CA LEU A 2 42.99 -42.87 -47.08
C LEU A 2 42.09 -41.96 -46.21
N ARG A 3 42.76 -40.96 -45.59
CA ARG A 3 42.30 -39.59 -45.19
C ARG A 3 41.34 -39.46 -43.98
N GLY A 4 41.48 -38.45 -43.10
CA GLY A 4 42.49 -37.37 -43.05
C GLY A 4 42.51 -36.55 -41.74
N LEU A 5 43.57 -35.74 -41.55
CA LEU A 5 43.75 -34.73 -40.48
C LEU A 5 42.92 -33.45 -40.82
N THR A 6 42.65 -32.41 -40.01
CA THR A 6 43.34 -31.70 -38.88
C THR A 6 42.28 -31.09 -37.91
N GLY A 7 42.56 -30.33 -36.83
CA GLY A 7 43.80 -30.06 -36.07
C GLY A 7 44.14 -28.56 -35.79
N LYS A 8 44.22 -28.16 -34.49
CA LYS A 8 44.75 -26.87 -33.91
C LYS A 8 43.81 -25.62 -34.02
N LEU A 9 43.89 -24.55 -33.19
CA LEU A 9 44.68 -24.22 -31.98
C LEU A 9 43.93 -23.20 -31.06
N LYS A 10 44.37 -23.05 -29.79
CA LYS A 10 44.11 -21.89 -28.91
C LYS A 10 45.05 -20.72 -29.24
N ASN A 11 44.66 -19.45 -29.03
CA ASN A 11 45.32 -18.58 -28.02
C ASN A 11 44.70 -17.18 -27.77
N ARG A 12 45.12 -16.60 -26.63
CA ARG A 12 44.85 -15.24 -26.12
C ARG A 12 45.49 -14.12 -26.97
N VAL A 13 44.97 -12.89 -26.83
CA VAL A 13 45.74 -11.62 -26.96
C VAL A 13 45.44 -10.69 -25.76
N ARG A 14 46.40 -9.82 -25.42
CA ARG A 14 46.43 -8.93 -24.25
C ARG A 14 45.97 -7.49 -24.57
N ALA A 15 45.72 -6.72 -23.51
CA ALA A 15 45.60 -5.26 -23.54
C ALA A 15 46.88 -4.54 -23.99
N GLY A 16 46.72 -3.29 -24.45
CA GLY A 16 47.78 -2.32 -24.70
C GLY A 16 47.20 -0.90 -24.85
N SER A 17 47.75 0.06 -24.12
CA SER A 17 47.34 1.47 -24.12
C SER A 17 48.14 2.29 -25.15
N LEU A 18 47.66 3.49 -25.53
CA LEU A 18 48.38 4.79 -25.47
C LEU A 18 47.78 5.87 -26.42
N HIS A 19 47.61 7.07 -25.84
CA HIS A 19 47.67 8.43 -26.42
C HIS A 19 46.64 8.97 -27.44
N ALA A 20 46.15 10.14 -27.05
CA ALA A 20 45.21 11.03 -27.72
C ALA A 20 45.76 11.76 -28.96
N CYS A 21 44.83 12.30 -29.77
CA CYS A 21 45.00 13.62 -30.37
C CYS A 21 43.63 14.30 -30.52
N TRP A 22 43.63 15.64 -30.57
CA TRP A 22 42.43 16.50 -30.53
C TRP A 22 41.73 16.63 -31.89
N LEU A 23 40.41 16.91 -31.87
CA LEU A 23 39.74 17.77 -32.86
C LEU A 23 38.46 18.36 -32.25
N ALA A 24 38.10 19.60 -32.62
CA ALA A 24 37.01 20.37 -32.02
C ALA A 24 35.97 20.82 -33.07
N ALA A 25 34.70 20.85 -32.68
CA ALA A 25 33.60 21.57 -33.33
C ALA A 25 32.51 21.81 -32.26
N ALA A 26 32.32 23.04 -31.77
CA ALA A 26 31.53 24.12 -32.36
C ALA A 26 30.01 23.95 -32.12
N TRP A 27 29.50 24.67 -31.12
CA TRP A 27 28.07 24.85 -30.82
C TRP A 27 27.49 26.04 -31.61
N LEU A 28 26.22 25.95 -32.00
CA LEU A 28 25.41 27.10 -32.43
C LEU A 28 23.93 26.81 -32.13
N PRO A 29 23.20 27.70 -31.40
CA PRO A 29 21.80 27.46 -31.04
C PRO A 29 20.82 27.99 -32.11
N VAL A 30 19.64 27.37 -32.19
CA VAL A 30 18.50 27.91 -32.95
C VAL A 30 17.52 28.55 -31.96
N ALA A 31 17.27 29.84 -32.14
CA ALA A 31 16.18 30.55 -31.48
C ALA A 31 14.93 30.52 -32.38
N LEU A 32 13.74 30.40 -31.78
CA LEU A 32 12.47 30.60 -32.46
C LEU A 32 11.66 31.64 -31.68
N ALA A 33 11.35 32.74 -32.37
CA ALA A 33 10.58 33.86 -31.86
C ALA A 33 9.07 33.65 -32.14
N ALA A 34 8.25 34.42 -31.42
CA ALA A 34 6.79 34.33 -31.43
C ALA A 34 6.12 35.24 -32.49
N CYS A 35 4.78 35.27 -32.42
CA CYS A 35 3.82 36.25 -32.95
C CYS A 35 3.07 35.90 -34.25
N ASP A 36 1.84 35.43 -34.02
CA ASP A 36 0.56 36.00 -34.48
C ASP A 36 0.28 36.34 -35.95
N ALA A 37 -0.82 35.72 -36.41
CA ALA A 37 -1.95 36.29 -37.15
C ALA A 37 -1.72 37.16 -38.40
N HIS A 38 -2.42 36.82 -39.49
CA HIS A 38 -3.39 37.70 -40.18
C HIS A 38 -4.25 36.85 -41.14
N GLY A 39 -5.56 37.14 -41.21
CA GLY A 39 -6.45 36.58 -42.24
C GLY A 39 -6.49 37.45 -43.50
N PRO A 40 -7.35 37.09 -44.47
CA PRO A 40 -8.21 38.14 -45.03
C PRO A 40 -9.68 37.71 -45.20
N GLU A 41 -10.54 38.72 -45.25
CA GLU A 41 -12.00 38.63 -45.38
C GLU A 41 -12.45 38.49 -46.85
N GLY A 42 -13.71 38.10 -47.04
CA GLY A 42 -14.40 38.12 -48.34
C GLY A 42 -15.92 38.03 -48.17
N GLU A 43 -16.63 39.15 -48.40
CA GLU A 43 -18.08 39.26 -48.30
C GLU A 43 -18.80 38.46 -49.41
N THR A 44 -20.03 37.93 -49.24
CA THR A 44 -21.28 38.73 -49.27
C THR A 44 -22.52 37.90 -48.90
N ARG A 45 -23.63 38.59 -48.59
CA ARG A 45 -24.91 38.06 -48.05
C ARG A 45 -25.84 37.48 -49.12
N ALA A 46 -26.62 36.45 -48.76
CA ALA A 46 -28.10 36.52 -48.67
C ALA A 46 -28.71 35.17 -48.20
N GLY A 47 -29.71 35.21 -47.30
CA GLY A 47 -30.19 34.03 -46.59
C GLY A 47 -31.25 33.16 -47.29
N ALA A 48 -31.50 31.98 -46.71
CA ALA A 48 -32.79 31.30 -46.73
C ALA A 48 -32.91 30.26 -45.60
N SER A 49 -34.09 30.23 -44.97
CA SER A 49 -34.75 29.17 -44.17
C SER A 49 -33.95 28.12 -43.39
N ALA A 50 -34.35 27.95 -42.12
CA ALA A 50 -34.05 26.76 -41.32
C ALA A 50 -34.75 25.50 -41.89
N ALA A 51 -34.05 24.36 -41.85
CA ALA A 51 -34.62 23.04 -42.11
C ALA A 51 -34.20 22.06 -41.01
N THR A 52 -35.09 21.84 -40.05
CA THR A 52 -34.98 20.75 -39.06
C THR A 52 -35.08 19.40 -39.75
N VAL A 53 -34.03 18.58 -39.67
CA VAL A 53 -34.06 17.20 -40.17
C VAL A 53 -34.73 16.29 -39.12
N THR A 54 -35.99 15.97 -39.35
CA THR A 54 -36.69 14.89 -38.65
C THR A 54 -36.32 13.54 -39.25
N VAL A 55 -35.65 12.68 -38.49
CA VAL A 55 -35.47 11.26 -38.85
C VAL A 55 -36.61 10.47 -38.23
N ALA A 56 -37.43 9.83 -39.07
CA ALA A 56 -38.57 9.04 -38.62
C ALA A 56 -38.10 7.68 -38.05
N SER A 57 -38.55 7.34 -36.83
CA SER A 57 -38.37 6.00 -36.27
C SER A 57 -39.48 5.06 -36.74
N LEU A 58 -39.12 3.96 -37.41
CA LEU A 58 -40.04 2.88 -37.73
C LEU A 58 -40.32 2.04 -36.48
N ALA A 59 -41.55 2.12 -35.98
CA ALA A 59 -41.99 1.32 -34.84
C ALA A 59 -42.40 -0.10 -35.27
N ALA A 60 -41.73 -1.12 -34.73
CA ALA A 60 -42.17 -2.50 -34.77
C ALA A 60 -42.91 -2.83 -33.46
N SER A 61 -44.13 -3.34 -33.55
CA SER A 61 -45.02 -3.58 -32.41
C SER A 61 -44.85 -4.98 -31.82
N THR A 62 -44.63 -5.05 -30.51
CA THR A 62 -44.79 -6.26 -29.69
C THR A 62 -45.67 -5.95 -28.46
N PRO A 63 -46.50 -6.90 -27.98
CA PRO A 63 -47.56 -6.59 -27.03
C PRO A 63 -47.14 -6.70 -25.55
N GLY A 64 -47.45 -5.65 -24.78
CA GLY A 64 -48.10 -5.76 -23.48
C GLY A 64 -47.31 -6.28 -22.27
N VAL A 65 -46.55 -5.39 -21.62
CA VAL A 65 -46.30 -5.46 -20.16
C VAL A 65 -46.85 -4.16 -19.56
N PRO A 66 -47.64 -4.19 -18.47
CA PRO A 66 -48.19 -2.97 -17.88
C PRO A 66 -47.08 -2.15 -17.22
N VAL A 67 -46.71 -1.04 -17.85
CA VAL A 67 -45.77 -0.07 -17.28
C VAL A 67 -46.47 0.64 -16.12
N VAL A 68 -46.12 0.25 -14.88
CA VAL A 68 -46.43 1.04 -13.70
C VAL A 68 -45.72 2.39 -13.86
N PRO A 69 -46.42 3.54 -13.76
CA PRO A 69 -45.77 4.83 -13.87
C PRO A 69 -44.86 5.02 -12.66
N VAL A 70 -43.56 4.82 -12.86
CA VAL A 70 -42.53 5.25 -11.91
C VAL A 70 -42.60 6.76 -11.87
N VAL A 71 -43.24 7.30 -10.83
CA VAL A 71 -43.14 8.71 -10.50
C VAL A 71 -41.70 8.95 -10.09
N HIS A 72 -40.86 9.34 -11.05
CA HIS A 72 -39.56 9.92 -10.77
C HIS A 72 -39.79 11.23 -10.03
N VAL A 73 -39.86 11.16 -8.70
CA VAL A 73 -39.55 12.29 -7.84
C VAL A 73 -38.04 12.52 -8.01
N ALA A 74 -37.69 13.19 -9.09
CA ALA A 74 -36.38 13.77 -9.30
C ALA A 74 -36.24 14.90 -8.27
N ALA A 75 -35.86 14.52 -7.04
CA ALA A 75 -35.25 15.44 -6.11
C ALA A 75 -33.97 15.96 -6.80
N GLN A 76 -34.08 17.12 -7.44
CA GLN A 76 -32.97 17.79 -8.10
C GLN A 76 -31.96 18.14 -7.02
N ALA A 77 -30.97 17.26 -6.83
CA ALA A 77 -29.83 17.52 -5.97
C ALA A 77 -29.11 18.75 -6.54
N ARG A 78 -29.36 19.92 -5.93
CA ARG A 78 -28.66 21.16 -6.24
C ARG A 78 -27.16 20.89 -6.17
N ALA A 79 -26.44 21.26 -7.23
CA ALA A 79 -24.98 21.20 -7.22
C ALA A 79 -24.44 22.01 -6.03
N GLN A 80 -23.73 21.33 -5.13
CA GLN A 80 -23.13 21.95 -3.95
C GLN A 80 -21.99 22.88 -4.37
N THR A 81 -21.90 24.02 -3.71
CA THR A 81 -20.74 24.90 -3.80
C THR A 81 -19.52 24.27 -3.13
N ARG A 82 -18.33 24.69 -3.54
CA ARG A 82 -17.06 24.27 -2.92
C ARG A 82 -17.01 24.54 -1.40
N ALA A 83 -17.69 25.58 -0.92
CA ALA A 83 -17.80 25.89 0.50
C ALA A 83 -18.68 24.86 1.24
N GLU A 84 -19.85 24.54 0.72
CA GLU A 84 -20.75 23.51 1.28
C GLU A 84 -20.07 22.13 1.31
N VAL A 85 -19.32 21.77 0.26
CA VAL A 85 -18.53 20.52 0.22
C VAL A 85 -17.45 20.51 1.31
N TYR A 86 -16.69 21.60 1.49
CA TYR A 86 -15.68 21.65 2.56
C TYR A 86 -16.29 21.60 3.96
N GLU A 87 -17.43 22.25 4.18
CA GLU A 87 -18.14 22.17 5.45
C GLU A 87 -18.62 20.74 5.74
N GLN A 88 -19.18 20.06 4.74
CA GLN A 88 -19.62 18.67 4.86
C GLN A 88 -18.44 17.72 5.10
N VAL A 89 -17.33 17.86 4.37
CA VAL A 89 -16.09 17.11 4.62
C VAL A 89 -15.59 17.38 6.05
N GLY A 90 -15.58 18.63 6.51
CA GLY A 90 -15.21 18.97 7.88
C GLY A 90 -16.07 18.28 8.95
N LYS A 91 -17.40 18.24 8.75
CA LYS A 91 -18.33 17.48 9.62
C LYS A 91 -18.03 15.98 9.61
N MET A 92 -17.83 15.38 8.44
CA MET A 92 -17.48 13.96 8.29
C MET A 92 -16.12 13.63 8.92
N THR A 93 -15.09 14.48 8.75
CA THR A 93 -13.78 14.34 9.43
C THR A 93 -13.93 14.38 10.95
N ALA A 94 -14.77 15.28 11.48
CA ALA A 94 -15.01 15.39 12.92
C ALA A 94 -15.79 14.19 13.49
N LEU A 95 -16.79 13.69 12.77
CA LEU A 95 -17.53 12.47 13.11
C LEU A 95 -16.63 11.23 13.04
N GLY A 96 -15.87 11.08 11.95
CA GLY A 96 -14.91 10.00 11.76
C GLY A 96 -13.89 9.94 12.89
N LYS A 97 -13.37 11.10 13.32
CA LYS A 97 -12.51 11.17 14.50
C LYS A 97 -13.21 10.67 15.77
N GLN A 98 -14.48 11.00 16.01
CA GLN A 98 -15.20 10.51 17.19
C GLN A 98 -15.43 8.99 17.12
N LEU A 99 -15.92 8.50 15.97
CA LEU A 99 -16.14 7.08 15.69
C LEU A 99 -14.86 6.25 15.88
N PHE A 100 -13.70 6.78 15.50
CA PHE A 100 -12.39 6.11 15.62
C PHE A 100 -12.01 5.72 17.07
N PHE A 101 -12.51 6.46 18.06
CA PHE A 101 -12.30 6.19 19.49
C PHE A 101 -13.53 5.57 20.18
N ASP A 102 -14.63 5.36 19.46
CA ASP A 102 -15.88 4.86 20.05
C ASP A 102 -15.90 3.33 20.13
N ALA A 103 -15.77 2.81 21.35
CA ALA A 103 -15.82 1.38 21.62
C ALA A 103 -17.22 0.76 21.49
N SER A 104 -18.29 1.57 21.50
CA SER A 104 -19.69 1.10 21.36
C SER A 104 -20.01 0.56 19.96
N LEU A 105 -19.18 0.90 18.97
CA LEU A 105 -19.27 0.35 17.62
C LEU A 105 -18.94 -1.17 17.59
N SER A 106 -18.18 -1.67 18.58
CA SER A 106 -17.88 -3.10 18.71
C SER A 106 -19.02 -3.89 19.36
N GLY A 107 -19.19 -5.14 18.95
CA GLY A 107 -20.17 -6.06 19.54
C GLY A 107 -19.88 -6.42 21.01
N SER A 108 -18.69 -6.12 21.52
CA SER A 108 -18.28 -6.25 22.93
C SER A 108 -18.43 -4.96 23.75
N GLY A 109 -18.63 -3.81 23.10
CA GLY A 109 -18.59 -2.48 23.72
C GLY A 109 -17.22 -2.07 24.27
N LYS A 110 -16.13 -2.74 23.86
CA LYS A 110 -14.79 -2.64 24.48
C LYS A 110 -13.64 -2.38 23.51
N LEU A 111 -13.88 -2.43 22.20
CA LEU A 111 -12.86 -2.24 21.17
C LEU A 111 -13.26 -1.09 20.24
N ALA A 112 -12.35 -0.13 20.04
CA ALA A 112 -12.45 0.93 19.05
C ALA A 112 -11.32 0.79 18.02
N CYS A 113 -11.36 1.53 16.91
CA CYS A 113 -10.26 1.57 15.93
C CYS A 113 -8.93 1.95 16.62
N ALA A 114 -8.97 2.96 17.49
CA ALA A 114 -7.83 3.43 18.29
C ALA A 114 -7.24 2.39 19.26
N SER A 115 -7.99 1.34 19.63
CA SER A 115 -7.49 0.25 20.49
C SER A 115 -6.42 -0.60 19.78
N CYS A 116 -6.54 -0.73 18.45
CA CYS A 116 -5.57 -1.42 17.59
C CYS A 116 -4.61 -0.45 16.89
N HIS A 117 -5.06 0.78 16.61
CA HIS A 117 -4.33 1.80 15.87
C HIS A 117 -4.06 3.03 16.76
N SER A 118 -3.04 2.95 17.61
CA SER A 118 -2.68 4.02 18.54
C SER A 118 -2.06 5.21 17.79
N PRO A 119 -2.60 6.45 17.91
CA PRO A 119 -2.02 7.64 17.29
C PRO A 119 -0.55 7.84 17.66
N ASP A 120 -0.21 7.62 18.94
CA ASP A 120 1.14 7.78 19.51
C ASP A 120 2.16 6.76 18.97
N HIS A 121 1.70 5.70 18.30
CA HIS A 121 2.52 4.65 17.70
C HIS A 121 2.35 4.61 16.18
N GLY A 122 2.12 5.77 15.56
CA GLY A 122 1.95 5.90 14.11
C GLY A 122 0.77 5.09 13.57
N PHE A 123 -0.35 5.06 14.31
CA PHE A 123 -1.53 4.24 14.01
C PHE A 123 -1.24 2.74 13.88
N THR A 124 -0.31 2.23 14.68
CA THR A 124 -0.05 0.79 14.90
C THR A 124 -0.35 0.42 16.36
N PRO A 125 -0.33 -0.87 16.76
CA PRO A 125 -0.60 -1.23 18.14
C PRO A 125 0.43 -0.67 19.13
N GLY A 126 -0.05 -0.03 20.19
CA GLY A 126 0.80 0.40 21.30
C GLY A 126 1.31 -0.73 22.20
N ASN A 127 0.84 -1.97 21.99
CA ASN A 127 1.24 -3.17 22.73
C ASN A 127 2.17 -4.08 21.90
N ALA A 128 2.79 -5.07 22.54
CA ALA A 128 3.73 -6.01 21.90
C ALA A 128 3.07 -7.32 21.42
N LEU A 129 1.74 -7.36 21.26
CA LEU A 129 1.05 -8.56 20.77
C LEU A 129 1.28 -8.72 19.26
N ALA A 130 1.68 -9.92 18.82
CA ALA A 130 1.89 -10.23 17.41
C ALA A 130 0.64 -9.94 16.55
N VAL A 131 -0.54 -10.17 17.13
CA VAL A 131 -1.87 -9.97 16.57
C VAL A 131 -2.79 -9.56 17.72
N GLN A 132 -3.83 -8.77 17.45
CA GLN A 132 -4.70 -8.23 18.51
C GLN A 132 -5.77 -9.24 18.96
N LEU A 133 -6.39 -8.95 20.10
CA LEU A 133 -7.51 -9.72 20.65
C LEU A 133 -8.83 -8.94 20.49
N GLY A 134 -9.89 -9.66 20.14
CA GLY A 134 -11.20 -9.09 19.87
C GLY A 134 -12.33 -10.11 19.98
N GLY A 135 -13.37 -9.92 19.19
CA GLY A 135 -14.66 -10.62 19.29
C GLY A 135 -15.50 -10.13 20.48
N GLY A 136 -16.74 -10.63 20.56
CA GLY A 136 -17.73 -10.19 21.56
C GLY A 136 -17.30 -10.37 23.03
N ASP A 137 -16.32 -11.24 23.30
CA ASP A 137 -15.78 -11.50 24.64
C ASP A 137 -14.33 -11.02 24.86
N MET A 138 -13.71 -10.38 23.85
CA MET A 138 -12.30 -9.97 23.81
C MET A 138 -11.27 -11.12 23.92
N ARG A 139 -11.64 -12.37 23.57
CA ARG A 139 -10.74 -13.55 23.65
C ARG A 139 -10.37 -14.16 22.30
N GLN A 140 -11.05 -13.76 21.22
CA GLN A 140 -10.69 -14.17 19.88
C GLN A 140 -9.37 -13.54 19.47
N GLN A 141 -8.56 -14.27 18.72
CA GLN A 141 -7.24 -13.80 18.28
C GLN A 141 -7.27 -13.59 16.77
N GLY A 142 -6.85 -12.42 16.30
CA GLY A 142 -6.67 -12.17 14.87
C GLY A 142 -5.58 -13.06 14.26
N MET A 143 -5.54 -13.13 12.93
CA MET A 143 -4.55 -13.93 12.19
C MET A 143 -3.35 -13.13 11.66
N ARG A 144 -3.49 -11.80 11.52
CA ARG A 144 -2.43 -10.89 11.04
C ARG A 144 -2.11 -9.80 12.05
N ALA A 145 -0.88 -9.31 11.99
CA ALA A 145 -0.43 -8.12 12.69
C ALA A 145 -1.16 -6.89 12.13
N VAL A 146 -1.43 -5.89 12.96
CA VAL A 146 -2.14 -4.69 12.53
C VAL A 146 -1.16 -3.77 11.75
N PRO A 147 -1.48 -3.40 10.50
CA PRO A 147 -0.67 -2.46 9.73
C PRO A 147 -0.85 -1.02 10.25
N THR A 148 -0.03 -0.08 9.75
CA THR A 148 -0.26 1.34 9.99
C THR A 148 -1.42 1.87 9.13
N LEU A 149 -2.14 2.88 9.64
CA LEU A 149 -3.07 3.69 8.85
C LEU A 149 -2.41 4.95 8.26
N LYS A 150 -1.15 5.23 8.62
CA LYS A 150 -0.37 6.32 8.05
C LYS A 150 -0.06 6.05 6.58
N TYR A 151 0.01 7.12 5.78
CA TYR A 151 0.49 7.10 4.40
C TYR A 151 -0.30 6.20 3.42
N LEU A 152 -1.57 5.90 3.72
CA LEU A 152 -2.43 5.06 2.86
C LEU A 152 -3.09 5.82 1.69
N GLN A 153 -3.07 7.16 1.69
CA GLN A 153 -3.70 8.00 0.64
C GLN A 153 -3.08 7.84 -0.76
N SER A 154 -1.84 7.32 -0.83
CA SER A 154 -1.11 7.11 -2.09
C SER A 154 -1.15 5.66 -2.57
N VAL A 155 -1.86 4.77 -1.87
CA VAL A 155 -2.05 3.38 -2.29
C VAL A 155 -3.02 3.35 -3.49
N PRO A 156 -2.63 2.81 -4.65
CA PRO A 156 -3.55 2.66 -5.78
C PRO A 156 -4.61 1.59 -5.50
N ALA A 157 -5.71 1.61 -6.25
CA ALA A 157 -6.63 0.47 -6.31
C ALA A 157 -5.89 -0.78 -6.80
N PHE A 158 -6.34 -1.96 -6.38
CA PHE A 158 -5.71 -3.22 -6.76
C PHE A 158 -5.76 -3.44 -8.27
N THR A 159 -4.61 -3.76 -8.86
CA THR A 159 -4.50 -4.28 -10.22
C THR A 159 -3.64 -5.54 -10.23
N GLU A 160 -3.96 -6.48 -11.12
CA GLU A 160 -3.19 -7.71 -11.30
C GLU A 160 -1.88 -7.49 -12.07
N HIS A 161 -1.84 -6.44 -12.90
CA HIS A 161 -0.72 -6.06 -13.73
C HIS A 161 -0.43 -4.57 -13.52
N PHE A 162 0.86 -4.23 -13.37
CA PHE A 162 1.30 -2.85 -13.20
C PHE A 162 2.52 -2.59 -14.07
N HIS A 163 2.42 -1.59 -14.93
CA HIS A 163 3.48 -1.21 -15.85
C HIS A 163 4.02 0.16 -15.42
N ASP A 164 5.24 0.20 -14.87
CA ASP A 164 5.88 1.44 -14.47
C ASP A 164 6.68 2.04 -15.64
N SER A 165 6.01 2.78 -16.53
CA SER A 165 6.70 3.51 -17.59
C SER A 165 5.99 4.79 -18.08
N GLU A 166 5.92 5.83 -17.24
CA GLU A 166 5.74 7.20 -17.78
C GLU A 166 7.00 7.72 -18.51
N ASP A 167 8.20 7.16 -18.23
CA ASP A 167 9.47 7.64 -18.82
C ASP A 167 10.09 6.70 -19.88
N GLU A 168 9.95 5.37 -19.75
CA GLU A 168 10.70 4.44 -20.63
C GLU A 168 9.96 4.06 -21.93
N GLY A 169 8.65 4.34 -22.01
CA GLY A 169 7.84 4.05 -23.21
C GLY A 169 7.70 2.56 -23.55
N ASP A 170 8.09 1.68 -22.62
CA ASP A 170 8.02 0.22 -22.74
C ASP A 170 7.05 -0.34 -21.69
N GLU A 171 5.76 -0.28 -22.01
CA GLU A 171 4.68 -0.89 -21.22
C GLU A 171 4.76 -2.43 -21.15
N SER A 172 5.84 -3.07 -21.65
CA SER A 172 5.96 -4.54 -21.66
C SER A 172 6.46 -5.16 -20.36
N ILE A 173 7.07 -4.38 -19.45
CA ILE A 173 7.52 -4.89 -18.15
C ILE A 173 6.35 -4.81 -17.16
N ASP A 174 5.79 -5.97 -16.84
CA ASP A 174 4.80 -6.13 -15.76
C ASP A 174 5.53 -6.33 -14.42
N ALA A 175 5.33 -5.39 -13.50
CA ALA A 175 5.77 -5.50 -12.10
C ALA A 175 4.86 -6.42 -11.26
N GLY A 176 3.79 -6.94 -11.86
CA GLY A 176 2.82 -7.82 -11.23
C GLY A 176 1.78 -7.07 -10.39
N PRO A 177 1.13 -7.75 -9.43
CA PRO A 177 0.04 -7.16 -8.68
C PRO A 177 0.51 -6.05 -7.74
N THR A 178 -0.18 -4.91 -7.78
CA THR A 178 0.03 -3.77 -6.87
C THR A 178 -1.28 -3.26 -6.31
N GLY A 179 -1.19 -2.48 -5.23
CA GLY A 179 -2.30 -1.72 -4.69
C GLY A 179 -3.24 -2.52 -3.79
N GLY A 180 -4.41 -1.93 -3.58
CA GLY A 180 -5.39 -2.36 -2.59
C GLY A 180 -4.92 -2.12 -1.15
N LEU A 181 -5.88 -2.01 -0.24
CA LEU A 181 -5.65 -1.81 1.19
C LEU A 181 -5.49 -3.15 1.94
N THR A 182 -5.04 -3.05 3.19
CA THR A 182 -4.66 -4.17 4.07
C THR A 182 -3.41 -4.92 3.58
N TRP A 183 -3.15 -6.14 4.08
CA TRP A 183 -1.95 -6.94 3.75
C TRP A 183 -2.05 -7.73 2.45
N ASP A 184 -3.25 -7.98 1.91
CA ASP A 184 -3.51 -8.82 0.73
C ASP A 184 -4.22 -8.08 -0.41
N GLY A 185 -4.34 -6.75 -0.30
CA GLY A 185 -4.92 -5.88 -1.33
C GLY A 185 -6.42 -6.11 -1.58
N ARG A 186 -7.17 -6.70 -0.64
CA ARG A 186 -8.55 -7.19 -0.90
C ARG A 186 -9.68 -6.15 -0.99
N VAL A 187 -9.40 -4.87 -0.80
CA VAL A 187 -10.38 -3.76 -0.86
C VAL A 187 -9.69 -2.46 -1.26
N ASP A 188 -10.38 -1.55 -1.95
CA ASP A 188 -9.74 -0.36 -2.56
C ASP A 188 -10.11 0.97 -1.88
N ARG A 189 -11.17 0.98 -1.06
CA ARG A 189 -11.62 2.20 -0.35
C ARG A 189 -11.45 2.11 1.16
N GLY A 190 -11.26 3.27 1.80
CA GLY A 190 -11.17 3.36 3.26
C GLY A 190 -12.45 2.86 3.95
N SER A 191 -13.62 3.10 3.36
CA SER A 191 -14.91 2.60 3.87
C SER A 191 -15.06 1.08 3.76
N GLU A 192 -14.48 0.46 2.74
CA GLU A 192 -14.43 -1.00 2.60
C GLU A 192 -13.42 -1.61 3.58
N GLN A 193 -12.27 -0.98 3.75
CA GLN A 193 -11.27 -1.34 4.76
C GLN A 193 -11.87 -1.27 6.16
N ALA A 194 -12.57 -0.18 6.51
CA ALA A 194 -13.19 0.01 7.82
C ALA A 194 -14.35 -0.97 8.09
N ARG A 195 -15.04 -1.46 7.05
CA ARG A 195 -16.09 -2.47 7.16
C ARG A 195 -15.55 -3.80 7.70
N ILE A 196 -14.32 -4.16 7.35
CA ILE A 196 -13.70 -5.44 7.72
C ILE A 196 -13.60 -5.61 9.25
N PRO A 197 -12.88 -4.78 10.03
CA PRO A 197 -12.72 -4.99 11.46
C PRO A 197 -14.04 -4.83 12.22
N ILE A 198 -14.95 -3.97 11.75
CA ILE A 198 -16.27 -3.77 12.37
C ILE A 198 -17.10 -5.07 12.34
N LEU A 199 -17.11 -5.78 11.21
CA LEU A 199 -17.91 -6.99 11.01
C LEU A 199 -17.15 -8.30 11.33
N SER A 200 -15.82 -8.26 11.37
CA SER A 200 -14.97 -9.41 11.69
C SER A 200 -15.25 -9.97 13.09
N THR A 201 -15.58 -11.26 13.16
CA THR A 201 -15.97 -11.95 14.41
C THR A 201 -14.82 -12.09 15.41
N PHE A 202 -13.58 -11.91 14.97
CA PHE A 202 -12.38 -11.94 15.80
C PHE A 202 -11.77 -10.55 16.09
N GLU A 203 -12.34 -9.48 15.53
CA GLU A 203 -11.94 -8.08 15.77
C GLU A 203 -13.03 -7.34 16.55
N MET A 204 -13.85 -6.48 15.93
CA MET A 204 -14.90 -5.76 16.67
C MET A 204 -16.19 -6.56 16.84
N GLY A 205 -16.45 -7.58 15.99
CA GLY A 205 -17.55 -8.53 16.16
C GLY A 205 -18.96 -7.91 16.17
N SER A 206 -19.16 -6.84 15.40
CA SER A 206 -20.40 -6.07 15.35
C SER A 206 -21.28 -6.41 14.13
N THR A 207 -22.40 -5.71 13.98
CA THR A 207 -23.30 -5.80 12.81
C THR A 207 -23.78 -4.40 12.41
N PRO A 208 -24.23 -4.17 11.17
CA PRO A 208 -24.73 -2.85 10.75
C PRO A 208 -25.82 -2.30 11.69
N GLY A 209 -26.77 -3.15 12.10
CA GLY A 209 -27.81 -2.79 13.06
C GLY A 209 -27.30 -2.43 14.46
N LYS A 210 -26.27 -3.11 14.96
CA LYS A 210 -25.62 -2.75 16.24
C LYS A 210 -24.91 -1.40 16.13
N VAL A 211 -24.17 -1.17 15.05
CA VAL A 211 -23.46 0.08 14.78
C VAL A 211 -24.44 1.24 14.63
N ALA A 212 -25.51 1.07 13.86
CA ALA A 212 -26.55 2.09 13.69
C ALA A 212 -27.25 2.42 15.03
N ALA A 213 -27.56 1.42 15.84
CA ALA A 213 -28.13 1.62 17.18
C ALA A 213 -27.14 2.34 18.13
N ALA A 214 -25.85 2.00 18.08
CA ALA A 214 -24.81 2.65 18.88
C ALA A 214 -24.68 4.14 18.53
N VAL A 215 -24.53 4.48 17.24
CA VAL A 215 -24.42 5.87 16.78
C VAL A 215 -25.70 6.67 17.03
N LYS A 216 -26.89 6.06 16.90
CA LYS A 216 -28.17 6.70 17.23
C LYS A 216 -28.30 7.04 18.73
N ALA A 217 -27.63 6.28 19.60
CA ALA A 217 -27.59 6.49 21.05
C ALA A 217 -26.36 7.29 21.54
N ALA A 218 -25.41 7.60 20.65
CA ALA A 218 -24.16 8.26 21.01
C ALA A 218 -24.36 9.76 21.29
N PRO A 219 -23.47 10.39 22.09
CA PRO A 219 -23.55 11.84 22.36
C PRO A 219 -23.49 12.70 21.08
N TYR A 220 -22.84 12.21 20.03
CA TYR A 220 -22.65 12.90 18.74
C TYR A 220 -23.75 12.59 17.69
N ALA A 221 -24.88 12.01 18.11
CA ALA A 221 -25.98 11.67 17.19
C ALA A 221 -26.58 12.89 16.48
N ASN A 222 -26.52 14.08 17.09
CA ASN A 222 -27.04 15.32 16.49
C ASN A 222 -26.12 15.82 15.36
N GLU A 223 -24.81 15.74 15.55
CA GLU A 223 -23.79 16.01 14.54
C GLU A 223 -23.92 15.05 13.37
N PHE A 224 -24.28 13.78 13.63
CA PHE A 224 -24.55 12.79 12.59
C PHE A 224 -25.77 13.17 11.72
N ARG A 225 -26.88 13.62 12.34
CA ARG A 225 -28.03 14.20 11.61
C ARG A 225 -27.64 15.45 10.83
N ALA A 226 -26.83 16.34 11.41
CA ALA A 226 -26.37 17.56 10.77
C ALA A 226 -25.40 17.34 9.58
N ALA A 227 -24.81 16.14 9.47
CA ALA A 227 -23.92 15.75 8.38
C ALA A 227 -24.62 14.93 7.27
N PHE A 228 -25.58 14.07 7.65
CA PHE A 228 -26.20 13.09 6.74
C PHE A 228 -27.74 13.23 6.60
N GLY A 229 -28.36 14.17 7.31
CA GLY A 229 -29.80 14.44 7.30
C GLY A 229 -30.53 13.88 8.53
N GLU A 230 -31.63 14.53 8.92
CA GLU A 230 -32.42 14.16 10.12
C GLU A 230 -32.90 12.71 10.14
N HIS A 231 -33.20 12.16 8.96
CA HIS A 231 -33.72 10.81 8.74
C HIS A 231 -32.65 9.72 8.59
N ILE A 232 -31.35 10.05 8.75
CA ILE A 232 -30.27 9.06 8.56
C ILE A 232 -30.48 7.79 9.41
N PHE A 233 -30.99 7.95 10.62
CA PHE A 233 -31.25 6.88 11.59
C PHE A 233 -32.54 6.07 11.37
N ASP A 234 -33.27 6.35 10.29
CA ASP A 234 -34.45 5.58 9.88
C ASP A 234 -34.06 4.42 8.95
N ASP A 235 -32.87 4.48 8.34
CA ASP A 235 -32.26 3.40 7.55
C ASP A 235 -30.93 2.94 8.19
N THR A 236 -30.87 1.63 8.47
CA THR A 236 -29.71 0.99 9.11
C THR A 236 -28.49 0.91 8.19
N ASP A 237 -28.70 0.61 6.90
CA ASP A 237 -27.62 0.47 5.93
C ASP A 237 -27.10 1.84 5.51
N ALA A 238 -27.97 2.84 5.38
CA ALA A 238 -27.57 4.23 5.20
C ALA A 238 -26.75 4.75 6.39
N THR A 239 -27.21 4.52 7.63
CA THR A 239 -26.45 4.87 8.84
C THR A 239 -25.08 4.18 8.85
N PHE A 240 -25.03 2.88 8.54
CA PHE A 240 -23.77 2.14 8.55
C PHE A 240 -22.79 2.63 7.47
N ASN A 241 -23.27 2.89 6.25
CA ASN A 241 -22.44 3.45 5.18
C ASN A 241 -21.93 4.86 5.53
N ALA A 242 -22.73 5.70 6.19
CA ALA A 242 -22.33 7.01 6.69
C ALA A 242 -21.23 6.93 7.78
N VAL A 243 -21.25 5.90 8.63
CA VAL A 243 -20.15 5.60 9.58
C VAL A 243 -18.86 5.28 8.83
N LEU A 244 -18.93 4.38 7.84
CA LEU A 244 -17.77 3.98 7.05
C LEU A 244 -17.19 5.14 6.24
N GLN A 245 -18.04 5.98 5.65
CA GLN A 245 -17.63 7.20 4.93
C GLN A 245 -16.98 8.22 5.86
N SER A 246 -17.51 8.37 7.09
CA SER A 246 -16.92 9.27 8.09
C SER A 246 -15.52 8.81 8.51
N LEU A 247 -15.34 7.51 8.76
CA LEU A 247 -14.03 6.91 9.08
C LEU A 247 -13.03 7.11 7.93
N GLU A 248 -13.42 6.79 6.68
CA GLU A 248 -12.60 7.05 5.49
C GLU A 248 -12.21 8.54 5.38
N THR A 249 -13.16 9.45 5.58
CA THR A 249 -12.90 10.90 5.50
C THR A 249 -11.95 11.38 6.61
N PHE A 250 -11.98 10.77 7.80
CA PHE A 250 -11.02 11.06 8.86
C PHE A 250 -9.60 10.58 8.52
N GLU A 251 -9.46 9.38 7.94
CA GLU A 251 -8.17 8.83 7.52
C GLU A 251 -7.53 9.61 6.33
N GLN A 252 -8.33 10.41 5.61
CA GLN A 252 -7.86 11.39 4.61
C GLN A 252 -7.48 12.76 5.21
N LYS A 253 -7.15 12.85 6.51
CA LYS A 253 -6.68 14.11 7.13
C LYS A 253 -5.14 14.25 7.05
N PRO A 254 -4.59 15.21 6.27
CA PRO A 254 -3.15 15.28 6.00
C PRO A 254 -2.28 15.43 7.26
N GLU A 255 -2.65 16.33 8.17
CA GLU A 255 -1.84 16.64 9.36
C GLU A 255 -1.79 15.47 10.35
N THR A 256 -2.69 14.48 10.19
CA THR A 256 -2.79 13.30 11.05
C THR A 256 -2.20 12.07 10.39
N PHE A 257 -2.57 11.81 9.13
CA PHE A 257 -2.27 10.53 8.46
C PHE A 257 -1.07 10.55 7.52
N TYR A 258 -0.71 11.71 6.96
CA TYR A 258 0.44 11.83 6.04
C TYR A 258 1.13 13.20 6.20
N PRO A 259 1.71 13.49 7.38
CA PRO A 259 2.25 14.82 7.68
C PRO A 259 3.63 15.10 7.06
N TYR A 260 4.40 14.08 6.68
CA TYR A 260 5.77 14.20 6.14
C TYR A 260 6.70 15.02 7.06
N THR A 261 6.68 14.70 8.37
CA THR A 261 7.42 15.41 9.41
C THR A 261 8.57 14.60 10.00
N SER A 262 9.14 13.68 9.23
CA SER A 262 10.25 12.85 9.71
C SER A 262 11.61 13.56 9.60
N ARG A 263 12.62 13.01 10.29
CA ARG A 263 14.01 13.49 10.17
C ARG A 263 14.53 13.33 8.75
N TYR A 264 14.09 12.29 8.04
CA TYR A 264 14.39 12.10 6.63
C TYR A 264 13.72 13.15 5.73
N ASP A 265 12.46 13.50 5.98
CA ASP A 265 11.79 14.57 5.22
C ASP A 265 12.48 15.93 5.41
N ALA A 266 12.98 16.20 6.63
CA ALA A 266 13.80 17.38 6.91
C ALA A 266 15.16 17.34 6.18
N ALA A 267 15.78 16.17 6.03
CA ALA A 267 17.02 15.99 5.27
C ALA A 267 16.79 16.15 3.75
N LEU A 268 15.71 15.56 3.21
CA LEU A 268 15.25 15.75 1.83
C LEU A 268 14.84 17.20 1.50
N ALA A 269 14.61 18.03 2.51
CA ALA A 269 14.36 19.47 2.39
C ALA A 269 15.62 20.33 2.64
N GLY A 270 16.79 19.72 2.83
CA GLY A 270 18.06 20.41 3.11
C GLY A 270 18.14 21.08 4.49
N LYS A 271 17.17 20.84 5.38
CA LYS A 271 17.07 21.51 6.69
C LYS A 271 17.99 20.89 7.74
N VAL A 272 18.33 19.62 7.60
CA VAL A 272 19.25 18.90 8.49
C VAL A 272 20.18 18.00 7.68
N LYS A 273 21.33 17.65 8.25
CA LYS A 273 22.19 16.58 7.73
C LYS A 273 21.93 15.28 8.50
N LEU A 274 21.91 14.17 7.77
CA LEU A 274 22.02 12.84 8.36
C LEU A 274 23.41 12.66 8.98
N SER A 275 23.50 11.87 10.04
CA SER A 275 24.75 11.41 10.63
C SER A 275 25.42 10.37 9.72
N ALA A 276 26.69 10.03 10.00
CA ALA A 276 27.43 9.06 9.20
C ALA A 276 26.73 7.69 9.14
N ALA A 277 26.19 7.20 10.27
CA ALA A 277 25.45 5.94 10.33
C ALA A 277 24.10 6.00 9.60
N GLU A 278 23.35 7.10 9.75
CA GLU A 278 22.08 7.30 9.02
C GLU A 278 22.30 7.41 7.50
N LEU A 279 23.41 7.99 7.06
CA LEU A 279 23.76 8.11 5.63
C LEU A 279 24.26 6.76 5.07
N HIS A 280 25.17 6.08 5.75
CA HIS A 280 25.65 4.75 5.34
C HIS A 280 24.49 3.73 5.32
N GLY A 281 23.55 3.83 6.27
CA GLY A 281 22.33 3.05 6.26
C GLY A 281 21.45 3.27 5.03
N LEU A 282 21.34 4.52 4.54
CA LEU A 282 20.64 4.85 3.30
C LEU A 282 21.39 4.32 2.07
N GLU A 283 22.72 4.38 2.06
CA GLU A 283 23.56 3.83 0.99
C GLU A 283 23.37 2.31 0.89
N LEU A 284 23.48 1.58 2.02
CA LEU A 284 23.25 0.13 2.10
C LEU A 284 21.80 -0.27 1.73
N PHE A 285 20.83 0.56 2.07
CA PHE A 285 19.41 0.37 1.73
C PHE A 285 19.17 0.49 0.22
N ASN A 286 19.91 1.36 -0.46
CA ASN A 286 19.81 1.58 -1.91
C ASN A 286 20.72 0.66 -2.76
N ASP A 287 21.79 0.12 -2.19
CA ASP A 287 22.75 -0.73 -2.93
C ASP A 287 22.15 -2.11 -3.24
N GLU A 288 21.90 -2.34 -4.54
CA GLU A 288 21.38 -3.56 -5.17
C GLU A 288 22.16 -4.85 -4.82
N LYS A 289 23.43 -4.73 -4.44
CA LYS A 289 24.31 -5.88 -4.08
C LYS A 289 24.37 -6.12 -2.57
N LYS A 290 23.79 -5.21 -1.78
CA LYS A 290 23.78 -5.18 -0.32
C LYS A 290 22.35 -5.35 0.20
N GLY A 291 21.68 -4.28 0.61
CA GLY A 291 20.33 -4.36 1.14
C GLY A 291 19.29 -4.60 0.05
N ASN A 292 19.49 -3.99 -1.13
CA ASN A 292 18.51 -3.92 -2.23
C ASN A 292 17.09 -3.53 -1.75
N CYS A 293 16.98 -2.82 -0.62
CA CYS A 293 15.69 -2.54 0.01
C CYS A 293 14.84 -1.60 -0.86
N ALA A 294 15.52 -0.69 -1.56
CA ALA A 294 14.89 0.32 -2.42
C ALA A 294 14.20 -0.25 -3.67
N SER A 295 14.42 -1.51 -4.05
CA SER A 295 13.70 -2.14 -5.19
C SER A 295 12.19 -2.24 -4.93
N CYS A 296 11.79 -2.53 -3.69
CA CYS A 296 10.38 -2.51 -3.26
C CYS A 296 10.05 -1.31 -2.35
N HIS A 297 11.00 -0.80 -1.57
CA HIS A 297 10.76 0.27 -0.59
C HIS A 297 11.37 1.61 -1.04
N LEU A 298 10.87 2.13 -2.18
CA LEU A 298 11.33 3.35 -2.85
C LEU A 298 11.70 4.50 -1.88
N SER A 299 12.98 4.86 -1.85
CA SER A 299 13.57 5.87 -0.94
C SER A 299 13.70 7.27 -1.55
N GLN A 300 13.50 7.40 -2.86
CA GLN A 300 13.63 8.67 -3.58
C GLN A 300 12.28 9.40 -3.68
N ARG A 301 12.32 10.72 -3.93
CA ARG A 301 11.09 11.46 -4.29
C ARG A 301 10.55 10.89 -5.60
N ALA A 302 9.22 10.82 -5.72
CA ALA A 302 8.60 10.52 -7.01
C ALA A 302 8.80 11.69 -8.00
N ARG A 303 8.52 11.47 -9.29
CA ARG A 303 8.78 12.46 -10.36
C ARG A 303 7.97 13.75 -10.19
N ASP A 304 6.80 13.68 -9.55
CA ASP A 304 5.97 14.84 -9.15
C ASP A 304 6.57 15.66 -7.98
N GLY A 305 7.70 15.22 -7.43
CA GLY A 305 8.38 15.83 -6.29
C GLY A 305 7.86 15.37 -4.93
N SER A 306 6.82 14.53 -4.89
CA SER A 306 6.22 14.04 -3.64
C SER A 306 7.23 13.21 -2.82
N PRO A 307 7.13 13.23 -1.47
CA PRO A 307 8.06 12.47 -0.65
C PRO A 307 7.90 10.95 -0.85
N PRO A 308 8.99 10.16 -0.73
CA PRO A 308 8.95 8.71 -0.84
C PRO A 308 7.93 8.10 0.12
N GLN A 309 7.15 7.14 -0.36
CA GLN A 309 6.24 6.35 0.49
C GLN A 309 6.95 5.15 1.12
N PHE A 310 8.19 4.82 0.71
CA PHE A 310 8.92 3.62 1.12
C PHE A 310 8.13 2.32 0.87
N SER A 311 7.45 2.30 -0.28
CA SER A 311 6.71 1.16 -0.82
C SER A 311 6.40 1.45 -2.29
N ASP A 312 6.51 0.41 -3.12
CA ASP A 312 6.01 0.27 -4.49
C ASP A 312 4.51 -0.09 -4.53
N PHE A 313 3.94 -0.40 -3.36
CA PHE A 313 2.62 -1.02 -3.14
C PHE A 313 2.41 -2.37 -3.81
N GLY A 314 3.46 -2.98 -4.37
CA GLY A 314 3.47 -4.30 -4.98
C GLY A 314 3.17 -5.40 -3.96
N LEU A 315 2.78 -6.59 -4.43
CA LEU A 315 2.52 -7.75 -3.59
C LEU A 315 3.59 -8.82 -3.83
N ILE A 316 4.36 -9.15 -2.78
CA ILE A 316 5.55 -10.01 -2.89
C ILE A 316 5.60 -11.09 -1.80
N ALA A 317 6.16 -12.27 -2.12
CA ALA A 317 6.39 -13.35 -1.15
C ALA A 317 7.87 -13.45 -0.79
N ILE A 318 8.22 -13.15 0.47
CA ILE A 318 9.62 -13.19 0.96
C ILE A 318 9.90 -14.38 1.89
N GLY A 319 8.92 -15.26 2.12
CA GLY A 319 9.09 -16.49 2.89
C GLY A 319 9.34 -16.27 4.39
N VAL A 320 8.70 -15.27 5.01
CA VAL A 320 8.75 -15.02 6.47
C VAL A 320 8.42 -16.32 7.24
N PRO A 321 9.14 -16.66 8.33
CA PRO A 321 8.90 -17.93 9.03
C PRO A 321 7.57 -17.97 9.78
N ARG A 322 7.10 -19.19 10.06
CA ARG A 322 5.81 -19.43 10.71
C ARG A 322 5.76 -19.00 12.17
N ASN A 323 4.93 -18.01 12.48
CA ASN A 323 4.65 -17.60 13.85
C ASN A 323 3.80 -18.64 14.59
N ARG A 324 4.45 -19.61 15.24
CA ARG A 324 3.80 -20.70 16.00
C ARG A 324 3.11 -20.26 17.30
N ALA A 325 3.26 -18.99 17.71
CA ALA A 325 2.53 -18.47 18.86
C ALA A 325 1.06 -18.13 18.54
N LEU A 326 0.69 -18.03 17.25
CA LEU A 326 -0.68 -17.74 16.83
C LEU A 326 -1.57 -18.98 16.97
N LYS A 327 -2.78 -18.83 17.53
CA LYS A 327 -3.75 -19.93 17.69
C LYS A 327 -4.11 -20.59 16.36
N VAL A 328 -4.27 -19.81 15.28
CA VAL A 328 -4.58 -20.32 13.93
C VAL A 328 -3.50 -21.28 13.42
N ASN A 329 -2.24 -21.04 13.75
CA ASN A 329 -1.10 -21.85 13.31
C ASN A 329 -0.95 -23.18 14.07
N ARG A 330 -1.85 -23.47 15.03
CA ARG A 330 -1.97 -24.79 15.69
C ARG A 330 -2.59 -25.84 14.77
N ASP A 331 -3.40 -25.46 13.79
CA ASP A 331 -3.74 -26.37 12.69
C ASP A 331 -2.54 -26.38 11.72
N PRO A 332 -1.84 -27.50 11.52
CA PRO A 332 -0.70 -27.57 10.61
C PRO A 332 -1.11 -27.44 9.13
N ARG A 333 -2.41 -27.47 8.81
CA ARG A 333 -2.94 -27.29 7.46
C ARG A 333 -3.34 -25.83 7.17
N PHE A 334 -3.45 -25.00 8.20
CA PHE A 334 -3.78 -23.58 8.03
C PHE A 334 -2.54 -22.83 7.53
N TYR A 335 -2.72 -22.07 6.45
CA TYR A 335 -1.73 -21.13 5.95
C TYR A 335 -2.44 -19.83 5.60
N ASP A 336 -1.85 -18.70 5.99
CA ASP A 336 -2.20 -17.40 5.43
C ASP A 336 -1.49 -17.29 4.08
N LEU A 337 -2.25 -17.33 2.99
CA LEU A 337 -1.73 -17.31 1.62
C LEU A 337 -1.80 -15.89 1.01
N GLY A 338 -2.03 -14.86 1.82
CA GLY A 338 -2.05 -13.47 1.36
C GLY A 338 -3.13 -13.23 0.32
N ALA A 339 -2.73 -12.79 -0.88
CA ALA A 339 -3.66 -12.43 -1.96
C ALA A 339 -4.58 -13.58 -2.41
N CYS A 340 -4.13 -14.84 -2.41
CA CYS A 340 -5.01 -15.97 -2.78
C CYS A 340 -5.90 -16.50 -1.63
N GLY A 341 -5.85 -15.87 -0.44
CA GLY A 341 -6.74 -16.13 0.69
C GLY A 341 -6.04 -16.43 2.03
N PRO A 342 -6.78 -16.79 3.10
CA PRO A 342 -8.21 -17.09 3.12
C PRO A 342 -9.14 -15.86 3.21
N GLU A 343 -8.63 -14.71 3.65
CA GLU A 343 -9.41 -13.48 3.84
C GLU A 343 -9.79 -12.81 2.51
N ARG A 344 -8.94 -12.94 1.50
CA ARG A 344 -9.23 -12.56 0.11
C ARG A 344 -9.85 -13.74 -0.64
N THR A 345 -10.91 -13.49 -1.42
CA THR A 345 -11.77 -14.56 -1.98
C THR A 345 -11.91 -14.54 -3.50
N ASP A 346 -11.68 -13.40 -4.14
CA ASP A 346 -11.71 -13.17 -5.59
C ASP A 346 -10.55 -13.86 -6.32
N LEU A 347 -9.34 -13.88 -5.74
CA LEU A 347 -8.16 -14.57 -6.28
C LEU A 347 -8.00 -16.02 -5.80
N LYS A 348 -9.03 -16.58 -5.14
CA LYS A 348 -8.94 -17.91 -4.52
C LYS A 348 -8.75 -19.01 -5.56
N GLY A 349 -7.68 -19.79 -5.39
CA GLY A 349 -7.33 -20.91 -6.27
C GLY A 349 -6.47 -20.54 -7.47
N ARG A 350 -6.06 -19.27 -7.58
CA ARG A 350 -5.01 -18.81 -8.48
C ARG A 350 -3.66 -18.97 -7.77
N ASP A 351 -2.93 -20.01 -8.13
CA ASP A 351 -1.76 -20.46 -7.40
C ASP A 351 -0.60 -19.43 -7.46
N GLU A 352 -0.59 -18.53 -8.45
CA GLU A 352 0.35 -17.43 -8.64
C GLU A 352 0.21 -16.27 -7.63
N TYR A 353 -0.96 -16.08 -7.01
CA TYR A 353 -1.17 -15.06 -5.95
C TYR A 353 -0.99 -15.61 -4.52
N CYS A 354 -0.48 -16.84 -4.38
CA CYS A 354 -0.38 -17.47 -3.07
C CYS A 354 0.95 -17.18 -2.37
N GLY A 355 0.86 -16.65 -1.15
CA GLY A 355 2.00 -16.30 -0.29
C GLY A 355 2.50 -14.86 -0.47
N ILE A 356 1.96 -14.11 -1.44
CA ILE A 356 2.31 -12.70 -1.66
C ILE A 356 1.51 -11.77 -0.75
N PHE A 357 2.18 -10.76 -0.21
CA PHE A 357 1.58 -9.73 0.64
C PHE A 357 2.06 -8.35 0.20
N ARG A 358 1.23 -7.33 0.38
CA ARG A 358 1.53 -5.95 -0.02
C ARG A 358 2.72 -5.39 0.72
N THR A 359 3.70 -4.84 0.00
CA THR A 359 4.84 -4.09 0.53
C THR A 359 4.34 -2.96 1.44
N PRO A 360 4.61 -2.97 2.75
CA PRO A 360 4.17 -1.92 3.65
C PRO A 360 5.07 -0.68 3.52
N THR A 361 4.51 0.52 3.73
CA THR A 361 5.33 1.71 3.96
C THR A 361 6.27 1.52 5.16
N LEU A 362 7.51 1.98 5.04
CA LEU A 362 8.47 2.03 6.15
C LEU A 362 8.41 3.34 6.97
N ARG A 363 7.51 4.27 6.62
CA ARG A 363 7.27 5.46 7.45
C ARG A 363 6.71 5.05 8.80
N ASN A 364 7.25 5.62 9.88
CA ASN A 364 6.97 5.25 11.27
C ASN A 364 7.29 3.78 11.63
N VAL A 365 8.10 3.06 10.85
CA VAL A 365 8.38 1.63 11.10
C VAL A 365 9.03 1.38 12.45
N ALA A 366 9.83 2.33 12.96
CA ALA A 366 10.48 2.27 14.28
C ALA A 366 9.51 2.40 15.47
N LEU A 367 8.27 2.87 15.29
CA LEU A 367 7.26 2.91 16.35
C LEU A 367 6.58 1.54 16.56
N LYS A 368 6.76 0.61 15.63
CA LYS A 368 6.15 -0.72 15.66
C LYS A 368 6.83 -1.61 16.70
N LYS A 369 6.03 -2.39 17.43
CA LYS A 369 6.52 -3.41 18.37
C LYS A 369 6.54 -4.82 17.80
N ARG A 370 5.92 -5.04 16.62
CA ARG A 370 5.85 -6.32 15.90
C ARG A 370 5.89 -6.11 14.38
N PHE A 371 6.53 -7.02 13.67
CA PHE A 371 6.89 -6.87 12.25
C PHE A 371 6.45 -8.07 11.39
N PHE A 372 6.31 -7.82 10.08
CA PHE A 372 5.66 -8.67 9.07
C PHE A 372 4.17 -8.97 9.30
N HIS A 373 3.50 -9.54 8.29
CA HIS A 373 2.06 -9.81 8.29
C HIS A 373 1.62 -10.71 9.45
N ASN A 374 2.47 -11.65 9.91
CA ASN A 374 2.17 -12.56 11.03
C ASN A 374 2.76 -12.08 12.37
N GLY A 375 3.39 -10.91 12.41
CA GLY A 375 3.94 -10.31 13.63
C GLY A 375 5.07 -11.11 14.28
N ILE A 376 5.84 -11.92 13.55
CA ILE A 376 6.82 -12.84 14.15
C ILE A 376 7.95 -12.12 14.92
N TYR A 377 8.56 -11.10 14.33
CA TYR A 377 9.69 -10.37 14.92
C TYR A 377 9.24 -9.20 15.81
N GLN A 378 10.17 -8.75 16.66
CA GLN A 378 9.99 -7.79 17.75
C GLN A 378 10.92 -6.57 17.65
N SER A 379 11.92 -6.59 16.78
CA SER A 379 12.79 -5.42 16.52
C SER A 379 13.14 -5.26 15.03
N LEU A 380 13.61 -4.08 14.64
CA LEU A 380 14.07 -3.82 13.28
C LEU A 380 15.36 -4.60 12.96
N GLU A 381 16.25 -4.82 13.94
CA GLU A 381 17.45 -5.64 13.77
C GLU A 381 17.09 -7.09 13.45
N GLU A 382 16.04 -7.65 14.05
CA GLU A 382 15.54 -8.99 13.67
C GLU A 382 15.03 -9.03 12.22
N VAL A 383 14.32 -7.98 11.79
CA VAL A 383 13.80 -7.83 10.41
C VAL A 383 14.94 -7.72 9.41
N VAL A 384 15.87 -6.78 9.58
CA VAL A 384 16.98 -6.56 8.64
C VAL A 384 17.92 -7.78 8.62
N ARG A 385 18.14 -8.43 9.77
CA ARG A 385 18.91 -9.68 9.83
C ARG A 385 18.21 -10.83 9.11
N PHE A 386 16.88 -10.91 9.15
CA PHE A 386 16.13 -11.88 8.33
C PHE A 386 16.44 -11.67 6.84
N TYR A 387 16.30 -10.46 6.30
CA TYR A 387 16.66 -10.19 4.91
C TYR A 387 18.13 -10.56 4.60
N ALA A 388 19.08 -10.11 5.42
CA ALA A 388 20.50 -10.31 5.19
C ALA A 388 20.99 -11.77 5.29
N GLN A 389 20.27 -12.63 6.04
CA GLN A 389 20.73 -13.96 6.41
C GLN A 389 19.74 -15.10 6.09
N ARG A 390 18.55 -14.83 5.51
CA ARG A 390 17.50 -15.84 5.21
C ARG A 390 18.05 -17.07 4.51
N ASP A 391 18.90 -16.87 3.51
CA ASP A 391 19.40 -17.91 2.61
C ASP A 391 20.83 -18.38 2.94
N THR A 392 21.64 -17.57 3.64
CA THR A 392 22.98 -17.95 4.13
C THR A 392 22.97 -18.69 5.47
N ASN A 393 22.04 -18.36 6.38
CA ASN A 393 21.87 -18.99 7.69
C ASN A 393 20.39 -19.36 7.98
N PRO A 394 19.76 -20.20 7.14
CA PRO A 394 18.34 -20.51 7.28
C PRO A 394 17.97 -21.20 8.59
N GLU A 395 18.90 -21.91 9.24
CA GLU A 395 18.74 -22.54 10.54
C GLU A 395 18.43 -21.56 11.69
N LYS A 396 18.71 -20.26 11.51
CA LYS A 396 18.36 -19.20 12.48
C LYS A 396 16.87 -18.84 12.42
N PHE A 397 16.19 -19.12 11.31
CA PHE A 397 14.85 -18.61 11.01
C PHE A 397 13.80 -19.72 10.88
N TYR A 398 14.18 -20.87 10.33
CA TYR A 398 13.28 -22.00 10.07
C TYR A 398 13.63 -23.21 10.95
N PRO A 399 12.66 -24.05 11.35
CA PRO A 399 12.91 -25.20 12.21
C PRO A 399 13.91 -26.19 11.62
N VAL A 400 14.76 -26.77 12.48
CA VAL A 400 15.64 -27.88 12.10
C VAL A 400 15.02 -29.19 12.57
N VAL A 401 14.63 -30.05 11.63
CA VAL A 401 14.03 -31.37 11.91
C VAL A 401 14.95 -32.45 11.40
N LYS A 402 15.39 -33.37 12.29
CA LYS A 402 16.34 -34.46 11.97
C LYS A 402 17.60 -33.96 11.24
N GLY A 403 18.15 -32.83 11.71
CA GLY A 403 19.34 -32.20 11.11
C GLY A 403 19.12 -31.49 9.77
N LYS A 404 17.87 -31.34 9.31
CA LYS A 404 17.53 -30.64 8.06
C LYS A 404 16.66 -29.42 8.33
N VAL A 405 17.09 -28.26 7.83
CA VAL A 405 16.32 -27.01 7.91
C VAL A 405 15.03 -27.14 7.07
N GLN A 406 13.89 -26.80 7.66
CA GLN A 406 12.57 -26.86 7.03
C GLN A 406 12.21 -25.50 6.40
N LYS A 407 13.01 -25.03 5.44
CA LYS A 407 12.58 -23.90 4.58
C LYS A 407 11.48 -24.38 3.63
N PHE A 408 10.51 -23.57 3.21
CA PHE A 408 9.93 -22.42 3.91
C PHE A 408 8.71 -22.93 4.69
N ASP A 409 8.57 -22.57 5.97
CA ASP A 409 7.65 -23.28 6.88
C ASP A 409 6.26 -22.65 7.05
N ASP A 410 6.04 -21.44 6.52
CA ASP A 410 4.72 -20.76 6.47
C ASP A 410 4.12 -20.68 5.05
N LEU A 411 4.70 -21.40 4.06
CA LEU A 411 4.19 -21.45 2.70
C LEU A 411 4.24 -22.89 2.14
N PRO A 412 3.11 -23.49 1.70
CA PRO A 412 3.12 -24.81 1.07
C PRO A 412 4.06 -24.90 -0.12
N LYS A 413 4.79 -26.02 -0.25
CA LYS A 413 5.85 -26.20 -1.25
C LYS A 413 5.43 -25.95 -2.70
N ARG A 414 4.15 -26.15 -3.05
CA ARG A 414 3.63 -25.85 -4.40
C ARG A 414 3.74 -24.36 -4.79
N TYR A 415 3.83 -23.46 -3.81
CA TYR A 415 3.84 -22.01 -3.99
C TYR A 415 5.25 -21.39 -3.91
N TRP A 416 6.30 -22.20 -3.74
CA TRP A 416 7.66 -21.65 -3.62
C TRP A 416 8.18 -21.02 -4.92
N ALA A 417 7.51 -21.24 -6.06
CA ALA A 417 7.79 -20.51 -7.30
C ALA A 417 7.48 -19.00 -7.20
N ASN A 418 6.61 -18.60 -6.27
CA ASN A 418 6.22 -17.21 -6.06
C ASN A 418 7.19 -16.45 -5.12
N LEU A 419 8.17 -17.15 -4.52
CA LEU A 419 9.09 -16.56 -3.55
C LEU A 419 10.18 -15.75 -4.23
N ASN A 420 10.42 -14.53 -3.74
CA ASN A 420 11.51 -13.71 -4.23
C ASN A 420 12.89 -14.35 -3.91
N THR A 421 13.73 -14.42 -4.95
CA THR A 421 15.11 -14.90 -4.96
C THR A 421 16.12 -13.85 -5.43
N GLU A 422 15.68 -12.63 -5.72
CA GLU A 422 16.55 -11.48 -6.02
C GLU A 422 17.32 -11.03 -4.77
N PRO A 423 18.44 -10.28 -4.90
CA PRO A 423 19.19 -9.77 -3.75
C PRO A 423 18.29 -9.10 -2.71
N PRO A 424 18.50 -9.35 -1.40
CA PRO A 424 19.60 -10.09 -0.77
C PRO A 424 19.41 -11.62 -0.71
N PHE A 425 18.41 -12.18 -1.40
CA PHE A 425 18.02 -13.59 -1.35
C PHE A 425 18.70 -14.50 -2.39
N ASP A 426 19.67 -13.98 -3.14
CA ASP A 426 20.41 -14.66 -4.20
C ASP A 426 21.53 -15.59 -3.68
N ARG A 427 21.83 -15.51 -2.37
CA ARG A 427 22.96 -16.15 -1.68
C ARG A 427 22.62 -17.54 -1.13
N LYS A 428 23.64 -18.33 -0.79
CA LYS A 428 23.49 -19.75 -0.39
C LYS A 428 24.11 -20.04 0.98
N PRO A 429 23.74 -21.16 1.64
CA PRO A 429 24.37 -21.56 2.89
C PRO A 429 25.90 -21.74 2.74
N GLY A 430 26.66 -20.98 3.53
CA GLY A 430 28.12 -20.91 3.45
C GLY A 430 28.68 -19.64 2.79
N ASP A 431 27.85 -18.88 2.06
CA ASP A 431 28.24 -17.55 1.56
C ASP A 431 28.22 -16.51 2.68
N ALA A 432 28.94 -15.40 2.49
CA ALA A 432 28.83 -14.25 3.39
C ALA A 432 27.43 -13.62 3.30
N PRO A 433 26.80 -13.22 4.42
CA PRO A 433 25.56 -12.43 4.44
C PRO A 433 25.63 -11.18 3.57
N ALA A 434 24.46 -10.67 3.14
CA ALA A 434 24.40 -9.45 2.36
C ALA A 434 24.81 -8.21 3.17
N LEU A 435 24.40 -8.18 4.44
CA LEU A 435 24.76 -7.17 5.43
C LEU A 435 25.42 -7.84 6.65
N ASP A 436 26.48 -7.26 7.18
CA ASP A 436 27.05 -7.64 8.49
C ASP A 436 26.31 -6.97 9.67
N GLU A 437 26.71 -7.27 10.91
CA GLU A 437 26.04 -6.75 12.12
C GLU A 437 26.33 -5.27 12.44
N ALA A 438 27.27 -4.62 11.74
CA ALA A 438 27.44 -3.17 11.76
C ALA A 438 26.55 -2.53 10.68
N GLU A 439 26.59 -3.07 9.46
CA GLU A 439 25.74 -2.65 8.35
C GLU A 439 24.24 -2.75 8.68
N ILE A 440 23.81 -3.81 9.38
CA ILE A 440 22.46 -3.97 9.92
C ILE A 440 22.08 -2.79 10.85
N LYS A 441 23.00 -2.34 11.72
CA LYS A 441 22.73 -1.23 12.66
C LYS A 441 22.63 0.10 11.94
N ASP A 442 23.44 0.32 10.92
CA ASP A 442 23.39 1.55 10.11
C ASP A 442 22.08 1.61 9.31
N VAL A 443 21.65 0.50 8.69
CA VAL A 443 20.31 0.41 8.07
C VAL A 443 19.20 0.68 9.09
N VAL A 444 19.29 0.15 10.32
CA VAL A 444 18.32 0.46 11.38
C VAL A 444 18.39 1.94 11.81
N ALA A 445 19.58 2.54 11.88
CA ALA A 445 19.74 3.98 12.14
C ALA A 445 19.05 4.83 11.06
N PHE A 446 19.20 4.44 9.78
CA PHE A 446 18.44 5.04 8.69
C PHE A 446 16.92 4.87 8.85
N LEU A 447 16.41 3.66 9.12
CA LEU A 447 14.97 3.41 9.30
C LEU A 447 14.36 4.21 10.46
N ASN A 448 15.12 4.48 11.52
CA ASN A 448 14.68 5.35 12.62
C ASN A 448 14.41 6.80 12.15
N THR A 449 15.09 7.28 11.11
CA THR A 449 14.90 8.64 10.56
C THR A 449 13.53 8.84 9.90
N LEU A 450 12.81 7.75 9.60
CA LEU A 450 11.51 7.74 8.92
C LEU A 450 10.32 7.95 9.88
N THR A 451 10.58 8.31 11.14
CA THR A 451 9.59 8.52 12.19
C THR A 451 9.08 9.97 12.15
N ASP A 452 7.75 10.15 12.07
CA ASP A 452 7.07 11.45 12.09
C ASP A 452 7.29 12.21 13.41
N GLY A 453 7.04 13.53 13.38
CA GLY A 453 7.10 14.38 14.57
C GLY A 453 8.51 14.87 14.93
N TYR A 454 9.48 14.75 14.01
CA TYR A 454 10.81 15.30 14.18
C TYR A 454 10.76 16.82 14.30
N GLN A 455 11.13 17.32 15.49
CA GLN A 455 11.38 18.74 15.74
C GLN A 455 12.88 19.00 15.59
N PRO A 456 13.33 19.82 14.61
CA PRO A 456 14.69 20.31 14.59
C PRO A 456 15.02 21.03 15.90
N ALA A 457 16.25 20.91 16.39
CA ALA A 457 16.69 21.74 17.50
C ALA A 457 16.57 23.22 17.09
N ALA A 458 16.00 24.04 17.97
CA ALA A 458 16.00 25.49 17.77
C ALA A 458 17.45 25.99 17.79
N HIS A 459 17.87 26.63 16.69
CA HIS A 459 19.19 27.21 16.50
C HIS A 459 19.20 28.69 16.90
#